data_AF-A0A9Q0JHJ5-F1
#
_entry.id   AF-A0A9Q0JHJ5-F1
#
_cell.length_a   1.000
_cell.length_b   1.000
_cell.length_c   1.000
_cell.angle_alpha   90.00
_cell.angle_beta   90.00
_cell.angle_gamma   90.00
#
_symmetry.space_group_name_H-M   'P 1'
#
loop_
_entity.id
_entity.type
_entity.pdbx_description
1 polymer ?
#
loop_
_entity_poly.entity_id
_entity_poly.type
_entity_poly.pdbx_seq_one_letter_code
_entity_poly.pdbx_strand_id
1 'polypeptide(L)'
;MVDLNGLLQATTIDRFVKYHVSEQEKTLNLRFPACSIATKRHITSTTSILDVKGVGMSNFSKPARCLFMEIQKIDSNYYPETLNQLFIVNAGSGFRMLWKALRAFLDARTLAKIQVLGYNYLSNLVEVIDPSNLPSFLGGKCTCSDYGGCLFSDKGPWKNPDIIDMIQSARATEEVNGNEAINGVVSDESMGIEQNKSSLGANLKSLELESQERKSGEKLEARKIQALEAAIAETAAKIQALEAALEDTKMALKGLAQHLKELRA
;
A
#
# COMPACT_ATOMS: atom_id res chain seq x y z
N MET A 1 -20.53 3.47 -8.22
CA MET A 1 -19.44 2.98 -9.08
C MET A 1 -18.34 4.02 -9.02
N VAL A 2 -17.08 3.63 -8.76
CA VAL A 2 -15.96 4.59 -8.84
C VAL A 2 -15.81 4.98 -10.31
N ASP A 3 -16.22 6.21 -10.63
CA ASP A 3 -16.11 6.76 -11.97
C ASP A 3 -14.73 7.39 -12.14
N LEU A 4 -13.76 6.57 -12.55
CA LEU A 4 -12.42 7.06 -12.82
C LEU A 4 -12.39 8.06 -13.99
N ASN A 5 -13.30 7.94 -14.96
CA ASN A 5 -13.37 8.89 -16.06
C ASN A 5 -13.83 10.26 -15.56
N GLY A 6 -14.87 10.30 -14.73
CA GLY A 6 -15.31 11.52 -14.05
C GLY A 6 -14.23 12.11 -13.15
N LEU A 7 -13.50 11.27 -12.39
CA LEU A 7 -12.38 11.72 -11.57
C LEU A 7 -11.29 12.38 -12.42
N LEU A 8 -10.92 11.76 -13.55
CA LEU A 8 -9.87 12.26 -14.45
C LEU A 8 -10.31 13.50 -15.26
N GLN A 9 -11.59 13.87 -15.26
CA GLN A 9 -12.05 15.17 -15.75
C GLN A 9 -11.81 16.30 -14.74
N ALA A 10 -11.79 15.98 -13.44
CA ALA A 10 -11.61 16.96 -12.37
C ALA A 10 -10.16 17.08 -11.87
N THR A 11 -9.36 16.01 -12.02
CA THR A 11 -7.98 15.96 -11.54
C THR A 11 -7.09 15.09 -12.43
N THR A 12 -5.79 15.06 -12.16
CA THR A 12 -4.82 14.18 -12.84
C THR A 12 -4.37 13.05 -11.93
N ILE A 13 -3.82 11.98 -12.52
CA ILE A 13 -3.20 10.87 -11.78
C ILE A 13 -2.09 11.41 -10.86
N ASP A 14 -1.18 12.26 -11.38
CA ASP A 14 -0.09 12.86 -10.60
C ASP A 14 -0.60 13.65 -9.38
N ARG A 15 -1.63 14.48 -9.57
CA ARG A 15 -2.22 15.24 -8.48
C ARG A 15 -2.88 14.33 -7.44
N PHE A 16 -3.54 13.24 -7.87
CA PHE A 16 -4.11 12.26 -6.96
C PHE A 16 -3.02 11.52 -6.16
N VAL A 17 -1.92 11.14 -6.81
CA VAL A 17 -0.78 10.49 -6.14
C VAL A 17 -0.12 11.43 -5.13
N LYS A 18 0.11 12.69 -5.47
CA LYS A 18 0.62 13.71 -4.53
C LYS A 18 -0.33 13.93 -3.35
N TYR A 19 -1.64 13.89 -3.60
CA TYR A 19 -2.64 13.98 -2.55
C TYR A 19 -2.55 12.77 -1.59
N HIS A 20 -2.39 11.56 -2.12
CA HIS A 20 -2.15 10.36 -1.30
C HIS A 20 -0.92 10.50 -0.40
N VAL A 21 0.21 10.95 -0.97
CA VAL A 21 1.44 11.25 -0.20
C VAL A 21 1.18 12.28 0.89
N SER A 22 0.47 13.37 0.57
CA SER A 22 0.11 14.39 1.56
C SER A 22 -0.74 13.83 2.71
N GLU A 23 -1.66 12.91 2.45
CA GLU A 23 -2.46 12.25 3.49
C GLU A 23 -1.63 11.28 4.34
N GLN A 24 -0.64 10.60 3.76
CA GLN A 24 0.32 9.77 4.50
C GLN A 24 1.19 10.62 5.42
N GLU A 25 1.78 11.71 4.91
CA GLU A 25 2.56 12.64 5.72
C GLU A 25 1.74 13.26 6.84
N LYS A 26 0.50 13.69 6.56
CA LYS A 26 -0.41 14.20 7.59
C LYS A 26 -0.74 13.12 8.63
N THR A 27 -0.86 11.87 8.22
CA THR A 27 -1.15 10.77 9.14
C THR A 27 0.03 10.53 10.09
N LEU A 28 1.24 10.43 9.57
CA LEU A 28 2.47 10.25 10.36
C LEU A 28 2.72 11.43 11.30
N ASN A 29 2.56 12.66 10.79
CA ASN A 29 2.97 13.87 11.50
C ASN A 29 1.87 14.45 12.40
N LEU A 30 0.61 14.03 12.26
CA LEU A 30 -0.48 14.61 13.06
C LEU A 30 -1.40 13.54 13.64
N ARG A 31 -1.94 12.64 12.80
CA ARG A 31 -2.95 11.68 13.27
C ARG A 31 -2.36 10.66 14.24
N PHE A 32 -1.18 10.11 13.96
CA PHE A 32 -0.51 9.14 14.83
C PHE A 32 -0.09 9.73 16.18
N PRO A 33 0.58 10.89 16.26
CA PRO A 33 0.84 11.55 17.54
C PRO A 33 -0.44 11.85 18.32
N ALA A 34 -1.47 12.38 17.65
CA ALA A 34 -2.73 12.74 18.31
C ALA A 34 -3.45 11.51 18.89
N CYS A 35 -3.53 10.42 18.13
CA CYS A 35 -4.08 9.16 18.61
C CYS A 35 -3.22 8.57 19.74
N SER A 36 -1.89 8.73 19.67
CA SER A 36 -1.00 8.23 20.70
C SER A 36 -1.21 8.93 22.05
N ILE A 37 -1.35 10.25 22.02
CA ILE A 37 -1.68 11.07 23.19
C ILE A 37 -3.06 10.69 23.74
N ALA A 38 -4.08 10.64 22.87
CA ALA A 38 -5.45 10.36 23.28
C ALA A 38 -5.62 8.97 23.93
N THR A 39 -4.89 7.98 23.43
CA THR A 39 -4.98 6.58 23.91
C THR A 39 -3.92 6.22 24.95
N LYS A 40 -2.96 7.13 25.22
CA LYS A 40 -1.79 6.88 26.08
C LYS A 40 -0.99 5.64 25.65
N ARG A 41 -0.92 5.40 24.35
CA ARG A 41 -0.23 4.25 23.73
C ARG A 41 0.46 4.70 22.46
N HIS A 42 1.59 4.10 22.11
CA HIS A 42 2.22 4.39 20.82
C HIS A 42 1.39 3.82 19.65
N ILE A 43 0.90 4.70 18.77
CA ILE A 43 0.12 4.37 17.59
C ILE A 43 0.92 4.74 16.34
N THR A 44 1.20 3.74 15.49
CA THR A 44 2.00 3.89 14.26
C THR A 44 1.36 3.25 13.04
N SER A 45 0.12 2.79 13.16
CA SER A 45 -0.54 2.04 12.09
C SER A 45 -2.01 2.39 11.97
N THR A 46 -2.55 2.18 10.77
CA THR A 46 -3.92 2.52 10.38
C THR A 46 -4.77 1.26 10.21
N THR A 47 -6.05 1.37 10.59
CA THR A 47 -7.07 0.41 10.18
C THR A 47 -7.97 1.08 9.14
N SER A 48 -8.04 0.50 7.95
CA SER A 48 -8.69 1.08 6.79
C SER A 48 -9.88 0.24 6.34
N ILE A 49 -10.93 0.89 5.83
CA ILE A 49 -12.09 0.23 5.22
C ILE A 49 -12.19 0.69 3.76
N LEU A 50 -12.25 -0.27 2.84
CA LEU A 50 -12.45 -0.04 1.42
C LEU A 50 -13.77 -0.66 0.98
N ASP A 51 -14.77 0.17 0.73
CA ASP A 51 -16.06 -0.28 0.17
C ASP A 51 -15.94 -0.46 -1.35
N VAL A 52 -16.09 -1.71 -1.81
CA VAL A 52 -15.97 -2.09 -3.22
C VAL A 52 -17.32 -2.46 -3.84
N LYS A 53 -18.43 -1.97 -3.26
CA LYS A 53 -19.77 -2.18 -3.80
C LYS A 53 -19.85 -1.71 -5.26
N GLY A 54 -20.15 -2.66 -6.15
CA GLY A 54 -20.28 -2.40 -7.58
C GLY A 54 -18.93 -2.25 -8.32
N VAL A 55 -17.82 -2.64 -7.70
CA VAL A 55 -16.51 -2.77 -8.38
C VAL A 55 -16.35 -4.19 -8.92
N GLY A 56 -15.89 -4.30 -10.17
CA GLY A 56 -15.57 -5.56 -10.84
C GLY A 56 -14.47 -5.39 -11.90
N MET A 57 -14.27 -6.42 -12.72
CA MET A 57 -13.20 -6.46 -13.72
C MET A 57 -13.24 -5.28 -14.72
N SER A 58 -14.43 -4.79 -15.09
CA SER A 58 -14.60 -3.66 -16.00
C SER A 58 -14.09 -2.34 -15.43
N ASN A 59 -13.99 -2.21 -14.11
CA ASN A 59 -13.46 -1.00 -13.46
C ASN A 59 -11.93 -0.95 -13.48
N PHE A 60 -11.25 -2.06 -13.78
CA PHE A 60 -9.78 -2.14 -13.75
C PHE A 60 -9.14 -1.78 -15.10
N SER A 61 -9.49 -0.58 -15.57
CA SER A 61 -8.93 0.03 -16.78
C SER A 61 -7.40 0.25 -16.65
N LYS A 62 -6.72 0.52 -17.77
CA LYS A 62 -5.27 0.82 -17.76
C LYS A 62 -4.94 1.98 -16.80
N PRO A 63 -5.66 3.14 -16.82
CA PRO A 63 -5.43 4.19 -15.83
C PRO A 63 -5.65 3.76 -14.38
N ALA A 64 -6.69 2.95 -14.10
CA ALA A 64 -6.96 2.45 -12.75
C ALA A 64 -5.82 1.58 -12.22
N ARG A 65 -5.30 0.71 -13.10
CA ARG A 65 -4.17 -0.17 -12.80
C ARG A 65 -2.88 0.62 -12.56
N CYS A 66 -2.57 1.59 -13.42
CA CYS A 66 -1.40 2.45 -13.23
C CYS A 66 -1.47 3.21 -11.91
N LEU A 67 -2.64 3.78 -11.59
CA LEU A 67 -2.85 4.48 -10.32
C LEU A 67 -2.66 3.54 -9.12
N PHE A 68 -3.28 2.35 -9.15
CA PHE A 68 -3.14 1.35 -8.10
C PHE A 68 -1.67 0.93 -7.90
N MET A 69 -0.94 0.67 -8.98
CA MET A 69 0.46 0.27 -8.92
C MET A 69 1.36 1.37 -8.35
N GLU A 70 1.15 2.65 -8.71
CA GLU A 70 1.94 3.74 -8.14
C GLU A 70 1.67 3.96 -6.66
N ILE A 71 0.40 3.91 -6.24
CA ILE A 71 0.05 3.99 -4.80
C ILE A 71 0.69 2.83 -4.03
N GLN A 72 0.55 1.60 -4.52
CA GLN A 72 1.13 0.41 -3.89
C GLN A 72 2.65 0.52 -3.77
N LYS A 73 3.32 0.98 -4.83
CA LYS A 73 4.77 1.18 -4.84
C LYS A 73 5.21 2.21 -3.82
N ILE A 74 4.48 3.33 -3.72
CA ILE A 74 4.76 4.38 -2.73
C ILE A 74 4.59 3.84 -1.31
N ASP A 75 3.47 3.19 -1.03
CA ASP A 75 3.16 2.68 0.30
C ASP A 75 4.15 1.59 0.73
N SER A 76 4.50 0.67 -0.17
CA SER A 76 5.44 -0.42 0.12
C SER A 76 6.87 0.06 0.35
N ASN A 77 7.32 1.11 -0.36
CA ASN A 77 8.72 1.54 -0.33
C ASN A 77 8.98 2.66 0.68
N TYR A 78 8.05 3.60 0.84
CA TYR A 78 8.25 4.80 1.65
C TYR A 78 7.45 4.80 2.95
N TYR A 79 6.37 4.02 3.04
CA TYR A 79 5.51 3.94 4.22
C TYR A 79 5.32 2.50 4.75
N PRO A 80 6.41 1.71 4.91
CA PRO A 80 6.28 0.34 5.40
C PRO A 80 5.71 0.30 6.82
N GLU A 81 5.04 -0.79 7.17
CA GLU A 81 4.42 -1.01 8.49
C GLU A 81 3.37 0.00 8.98
N THR A 82 2.91 0.91 8.13
CA THR A 82 1.86 1.87 8.49
C THR A 82 0.43 1.29 8.41
N LEU A 83 0.26 0.10 7.84
CA LEU A 83 -1.01 -0.63 7.81
C LEU A 83 -1.08 -1.62 8.99
N ASN A 84 -2.14 -1.53 9.79
CA ASN A 84 -2.52 -2.55 10.76
C ASN A 84 -3.42 -3.61 10.11
N GLN A 85 -4.53 -3.15 9.52
CA GLN A 85 -5.57 -3.99 8.96
C GLN A 85 -6.33 -3.23 7.86
N LEU A 86 -6.60 -3.87 6.73
CA LEU A 86 -7.48 -3.36 5.69
C LEU A 86 -8.69 -4.29 5.55
N PHE A 87 -9.89 -3.73 5.71
CA PHE A 87 -11.16 -4.41 5.47
C PHE A 87 -11.71 -3.99 4.11
N ILE A 88 -11.79 -4.93 3.18
CA ILE A 88 -12.49 -4.74 1.90
C ILE A 88 -13.91 -5.26 2.06
N VAL A 89 -14.90 -4.39 1.98
CA VAL A 89 -16.31 -4.71 2.28
C VAL A 89 -17.19 -4.63 1.04
N ASN A 90 -18.37 -5.28 1.07
CA ASN A 90 -19.26 -5.43 -0.09
C ASN A 90 -18.59 -6.11 -1.29
N ALA A 91 -17.63 -7.02 -1.05
CA ALA A 91 -16.90 -7.72 -2.11
C ALA A 91 -17.78 -8.81 -2.77
N GLY A 92 -18.53 -8.40 -3.79
CA GLY A 92 -19.29 -9.29 -4.67
C GLY A 92 -18.41 -10.19 -5.54
N SER A 93 -19.03 -11.06 -6.33
CA SER A 93 -18.34 -12.03 -7.20
C SER A 93 -17.37 -11.36 -8.19
N GLY A 94 -17.77 -10.23 -8.79
CA GLY A 94 -16.94 -9.45 -9.70
C GLY A 94 -15.65 -8.93 -9.05
N PHE A 95 -15.74 -8.35 -7.85
CA PHE A 95 -14.57 -7.92 -7.11
C PHE A 95 -13.70 -9.09 -6.68
N ARG A 96 -14.29 -10.21 -6.24
CA ARG A 96 -13.50 -11.39 -5.83
C ARG A 96 -12.67 -11.95 -6.99
N MET A 97 -13.16 -11.88 -8.22
CA MET A 97 -12.37 -12.22 -9.40
C MET A 97 -11.22 -11.22 -9.62
N LEU A 98 -11.52 -9.92 -9.55
CA LEU A 98 -10.51 -8.86 -9.65
C LEU A 98 -9.42 -9.00 -8.57
N TRP A 99 -9.80 -9.32 -7.34
CA TRP A 99 -8.90 -9.51 -6.22
C TRP A 99 -7.87 -10.60 -6.49
N LYS A 100 -8.24 -11.70 -7.17
CA LYS A 100 -7.28 -12.75 -7.56
C LYS A 100 -6.14 -12.19 -8.42
N ALA A 101 -6.43 -11.23 -9.30
CA ALA A 101 -5.41 -10.57 -10.11
C ALA A 101 -4.60 -9.55 -9.30
N LEU A 102 -5.27 -8.75 -8.45
CA LEU A 102 -4.62 -7.69 -7.66
C LEU A 102 -3.60 -8.23 -6.65
N ARG A 103 -3.85 -9.42 -6.09
CA ARG A 103 -2.95 -10.05 -5.11
C ARG A 103 -1.54 -10.26 -5.62
N ALA A 104 -1.35 -10.46 -6.93
CA ALA A 104 -0.04 -10.67 -7.52
C ALA A 104 0.87 -9.42 -7.43
N PHE A 105 0.29 -8.24 -7.20
CA PHE A 105 1.00 -6.96 -7.10
C PHE A 105 1.22 -6.52 -5.65
N LEU A 106 0.80 -7.33 -4.66
CA LEU A 106 0.91 -7.02 -3.25
C LEU A 106 1.94 -7.93 -2.59
N ASP A 107 2.78 -7.37 -1.73
CA ASP A 107 3.73 -8.15 -0.94
C ASP A 107 3.00 -9.01 0.11
N ALA A 108 3.66 -10.08 0.56
CA ALA A 108 3.07 -11.06 1.48
C ALA A 108 2.63 -10.44 2.82
N ARG A 109 3.32 -9.40 3.29
CA ARG A 109 3.03 -8.75 4.57
C ARG A 109 1.77 -7.92 4.46
N THR A 110 1.62 -7.15 3.38
CA THR A 110 0.38 -6.42 3.09
C THR A 110 -0.78 -7.39 2.91
N LEU A 111 -0.61 -8.48 2.16
CA LEU A 111 -1.65 -9.50 1.96
C LEU A 111 -2.15 -10.11 3.28
N ALA A 112 -1.27 -10.34 4.25
CA ALA A 112 -1.64 -10.88 5.56
C ALA A 112 -2.55 -9.95 6.37
N LYS A 113 -2.52 -8.64 6.07
CA LYS A 113 -3.30 -7.60 6.75
C LYS A 113 -4.62 -7.28 6.04
N ILE A 114 -4.98 -8.00 4.97
CA ILE A 114 -6.19 -7.72 4.18
C ILE A 114 -7.28 -8.76 4.43
N GLN A 115 -8.47 -8.29 4.81
CA GLN A 115 -9.68 -9.10 4.94
C GLN A 115 -10.68 -8.73 3.85
N VAL A 116 -10.99 -9.68 2.96
CA VAL A 116 -11.98 -9.48 1.90
C VAL A 116 -13.33 -10.06 2.33
N LEU A 117 -14.26 -9.19 2.66
CA LEU A 117 -15.56 -9.49 3.25
C LEU A 117 -16.69 -9.28 2.23
N GLY A 118 -17.70 -10.15 2.28
CA GLY A 118 -18.91 -10.04 1.46
C GLY A 118 -19.85 -8.92 1.95
N TYR A 119 -21.16 -9.14 1.86
CA TYR A 119 -22.17 -8.19 2.34
C TYR A 119 -22.39 -8.24 3.86
N ASN A 120 -22.07 -9.37 4.49
CA ASN A 120 -22.22 -9.57 5.95
C ASN A 120 -20.91 -9.23 6.69
N TYR A 121 -20.39 -8.03 6.48
CA TYR A 121 -19.09 -7.60 7.02
C TYR A 121 -19.18 -6.95 8.42
N LEU A 122 -20.40 -6.61 8.88
CA LEU A 122 -20.58 -5.75 10.04
C LEU A 122 -19.99 -6.35 11.33
N SER A 123 -20.16 -7.66 11.56
CA SER A 123 -19.60 -8.33 12.74
C SER A 123 -18.08 -8.17 12.83
N ASN A 124 -17.38 -8.31 11.70
CA ASN A 124 -15.93 -8.13 11.65
C ASN A 124 -15.49 -6.69 11.93
N LEU A 125 -16.26 -5.69 11.49
CA LEU A 125 -15.93 -4.29 11.75
C LEU A 125 -16.16 -3.91 13.21
N VAL A 126 -17.27 -4.33 13.82
CA VAL A 126 -17.62 -3.94 15.21
C VAL A 126 -16.77 -4.65 16.26
N GLU A 127 -16.09 -5.74 15.91
CA GLU A 127 -15.06 -6.36 16.76
C GLU A 127 -13.85 -5.46 17.00
N VAL A 128 -13.54 -4.56 16.05
CA VAL A 128 -12.33 -3.73 16.08
C VAL A 128 -12.60 -2.22 16.11
N ILE A 129 -13.81 -1.79 15.74
CA ILE A 129 -14.22 -0.38 15.68
C ILE A 129 -15.49 -0.21 16.51
N ASP A 130 -15.45 0.68 17.50
CA ASP A 130 -16.64 1.04 18.27
C ASP A 130 -17.75 1.55 17.32
N PRO A 131 -19.00 1.06 17.41
CA PRO A 131 -20.09 1.49 16.55
C PRO A 131 -20.31 3.01 16.51
N SER A 132 -20.00 3.75 17.57
CA SER A 132 -20.08 5.22 17.61
C SER A 132 -19.06 5.92 16.72
N ASN A 133 -17.96 5.24 16.37
CA ASN A 133 -16.91 5.72 15.47
C ASN A 133 -17.06 5.21 14.03
N LEU A 134 -17.92 4.22 13.79
CA LEU A 134 -18.21 3.69 12.46
C LEU A 134 -19.31 4.52 11.76
N PRO A 135 -19.15 4.95 10.50
CA PRO A 135 -20.19 5.63 9.74
C PRO A 135 -21.50 4.84 9.64
N SER A 136 -22.64 5.54 9.69
CA SER A 136 -23.96 4.92 9.63
C SER A 136 -24.22 4.14 8.34
N PHE A 137 -23.69 4.60 7.20
CA PHE A 137 -23.80 3.89 5.92
C PHE A 137 -22.96 2.60 5.84
N LEU A 138 -22.07 2.37 6.81
CA LEU A 138 -21.35 1.11 7.02
C LEU A 138 -21.94 0.27 8.16
N GLY A 139 -23.11 0.66 8.70
CA GLY A 139 -23.80 -0.04 9.79
C GLY A 139 -23.44 0.44 11.20
N GLY A 140 -22.72 1.55 11.34
CA GLY A 140 -22.42 2.18 12.63
C GLY A 140 -23.43 3.25 13.06
N LYS A 141 -23.00 4.14 13.95
CA LYS A 141 -23.82 5.23 14.54
C LYS A 141 -23.25 6.62 14.27
N CYS A 142 -22.06 6.74 13.67
CA CYS A 142 -21.46 8.03 13.36
C CYS A 142 -22.14 8.68 12.14
N THR A 143 -22.56 9.94 12.26
CA THR A 143 -23.15 10.70 11.15
C THR A 143 -22.34 11.91 10.72
N CYS A 144 -21.50 12.47 11.60
CA CYS A 144 -20.79 13.74 11.38
C CYS A 144 -21.69 14.85 10.81
N SER A 145 -22.92 14.99 11.34
CA SER A 145 -23.93 15.91 10.81
C SER A 145 -23.43 17.35 10.72
N ASP A 146 -22.64 17.81 11.69
CA ASP A 146 -22.09 19.17 11.74
C ASP A 146 -21.08 19.47 10.61
N TYR A 147 -20.60 18.43 9.91
CA TYR A 147 -19.61 18.51 8.84
C TYR A 147 -20.18 18.11 7.48
N GLY A 148 -21.51 18.04 7.34
CA GLY A 148 -22.15 17.61 6.09
C GLY A 148 -22.08 16.11 5.81
N GLY A 149 -21.72 15.29 6.82
CA GLY A 149 -21.64 13.84 6.71
C GLY A 149 -20.23 13.28 6.87
N CYS A 150 -20.11 11.98 7.14
CA CYS A 150 -18.81 11.35 7.39
C CYS A 150 -17.84 11.40 6.19
N LEU A 151 -18.32 11.53 4.96
CA LEU A 151 -17.45 11.63 3.76
C LEU A 151 -16.73 12.97 3.64
N PHE A 152 -17.26 14.03 4.27
CA PHE A 152 -16.69 15.38 4.23
C PHE A 152 -16.02 15.77 5.56
N SER A 153 -15.96 14.83 6.51
CA SER A 153 -15.46 15.06 7.84
C SER A 153 -14.10 14.42 8.05
N ASP A 154 -13.15 15.17 8.61
CA ASP A 154 -11.85 14.68 9.09
C ASP A 154 -11.85 14.66 10.63
N LYS A 155 -12.92 14.08 11.23
CA LYS A 155 -13.11 14.00 12.69
C LYS A 155 -12.14 12.98 13.31
N GLY A 156 -11.49 13.37 14.41
CA GLY A 156 -10.63 12.50 15.20
C GLY A 156 -9.91 13.25 16.32
N PRO A 157 -9.05 12.58 17.10
CA PRO A 157 -8.27 13.21 18.17
C PRO A 157 -7.43 14.40 17.71
N TRP A 158 -6.99 14.41 16.46
CA TRP A 158 -6.23 15.51 15.83
C TRP A 158 -7.03 16.81 15.61
N LYS A 159 -8.28 16.88 16.09
CA LYS A 159 -9.08 18.11 16.13
C LYS A 159 -9.21 18.69 17.54
N ASN A 160 -8.67 18.02 18.56
CA ASN A 160 -8.65 18.53 19.93
C ASN A 160 -7.50 19.55 20.09
N PRO A 161 -7.77 20.81 20.48
CA PRO A 161 -6.74 21.85 20.60
C PRO A 161 -5.67 21.48 21.63
N ASP A 162 -6.05 20.91 22.78
CA ASP A 162 -5.10 20.52 23.82
C ASP A 162 -4.09 19.47 23.30
N ILE A 163 -4.57 18.53 22.47
CA ILE A 163 -3.71 17.52 21.85
C ILE A 163 -2.78 18.17 20.82
N ILE A 164 -3.28 19.12 20.03
CA ILE A 164 -2.46 19.82 19.03
C ILE A 164 -1.35 20.62 19.72
N ASP A 165 -1.67 21.34 20.79
CA ASP A 165 -0.71 22.13 21.55
C ASP A 165 0.39 21.24 22.16
N MET A 166 0.03 20.05 22.66
CA MET A 166 1.00 19.06 23.13
C MET A 166 1.93 18.57 22.00
N ILE A 167 1.41 18.30 20.81
CA ILE A 167 2.22 17.88 19.65
C ILE A 167 3.20 18.98 19.24
N GLN A 168 2.73 20.23 19.17
CA GLN A 168 3.57 21.38 18.81
C GLN A 168 4.67 21.62 19.84
N SER A 169 4.33 21.55 21.13
CA SER A 169 5.28 21.72 22.23
C SER A 169 6.36 20.62 22.22
N ALA A 170 5.98 19.37 21.95
CA ALA A 170 6.94 18.27 21.83
C ALA A 170 7.94 18.50 20.69
N ARG A 171 7.46 18.92 19.52
CA ARG A 171 8.31 19.22 18.35
C ARG A 171 9.29 20.37 18.59
N ALA A 172 8.82 21.45 19.20
CA ALA A 172 9.68 22.58 19.52
C ALA A 172 10.83 22.18 20.46
N THR A 173 10.58 21.25 21.38
CA THR A 173 11.60 20.74 22.31
C THR A 173 12.63 19.87 21.59
N GLU A 174 12.21 19.05 20.61
CA GLU A 174 13.11 18.23 19.79
C GLU A 174 14.03 19.08 18.90
N GLU A 175 13.51 20.17 18.32
CA GLU A 175 14.30 21.10 17.49
C GLU A 175 15.36 21.87 18.30
N VAL A 176 15.04 22.25 19.54
CA VAL A 176 16.01 22.92 20.44
C VAL A 176 17.15 21.96 20.81
N ASN A 177 16.82 20.73 21.20
CA ASN A 177 17.83 19.73 21.57
C ASN A 177 18.69 19.28 20.38
N GLY A 178 18.13 19.22 19.16
CA GLY A 178 18.87 18.89 17.94
C GLY A 178 19.90 19.96 17.55
N ASN A 179 19.61 21.24 17.81
CA ASN A 179 20.51 22.34 17.49
C ASN A 179 21.67 22.50 18.49
N GLU A 180 21.49 22.11 19.76
CA GLU A 180 22.60 22.10 20.74
C GLU A 180 23.66 21.03 20.42
N ALA A 181 23.27 19.90 19.84
CA ALA A 181 24.21 18.83 19.46
C ALA A 181 25.13 19.20 18.29
N ILE A 182 24.72 20.15 17.43
CA ILE A 182 25.49 20.57 16.24
C ILE A 182 26.54 21.65 16.61
N ASN A 183 26.27 22.48 17.62
CA ASN A 183 27.17 23.56 18.04
C ASN A 183 28.35 23.11 18.93
N GLY A 184 28.44 21.83 19.30
CA GLY A 184 29.49 21.30 20.17
C GLY A 184 30.75 20.76 19.47
N VAL A 185 30.82 20.77 18.12
CA VAL A 185 31.92 20.14 17.36
C VAL A 185 32.63 21.15 16.45
N VAL A 186 33.10 22.27 17.00
CA VAL A 186 34.17 23.06 16.36
C VAL A 186 35.07 23.67 17.44
N SER A 187 36.07 22.92 17.87
CA SER A 187 37.36 23.48 18.26
C SER A 187 38.40 22.38 18.53
N ASP A 188 39.49 22.50 17.77
CA ASP A 188 40.88 22.22 18.13
C ASP A 188 41.55 20.99 17.46
N GLU A 189 42.28 21.28 16.37
CA GLU A 189 43.37 20.45 15.87
C GLU A 189 44.63 20.70 16.71
N SER A 190 45.20 19.65 17.31
CA SER A 190 46.65 19.57 17.46
C SER A 190 47.17 18.13 17.45
N MET A 191 48.35 18.01 16.85
CA MET A 191 49.07 16.82 16.40
C MET A 191 49.56 15.87 17.51
N GLY A 192 49.66 14.58 17.18
CA GLY A 192 50.48 13.60 17.91
C GLY A 192 50.42 12.20 17.33
N ILE A 193 51.38 11.85 16.47
CA ILE A 193 51.63 10.52 15.93
C ILE A 193 52.22 9.63 17.04
N GLU A 194 51.64 8.46 17.32
CA GLU A 194 52.37 7.18 17.44
C GLU A 194 51.46 5.98 17.74
N GLN A 195 51.94 4.81 17.28
CA GLN A 195 51.45 3.44 17.53
C GLN A 195 50.47 2.86 16.51
N ASN A 196 51.00 2.56 15.31
CA ASN A 196 50.37 1.63 14.37
C ASN A 196 51.22 0.35 14.26
N LYS A 197 50.79 -0.74 14.92
CA LYS A 197 51.26 -2.10 14.61
C LYS A 197 50.29 -3.24 14.93
N SER A 198 49.07 -2.97 15.43
CA SER A 198 48.03 -4.00 15.63
C SER A 198 46.87 -3.94 14.60
N SER A 199 46.79 -2.89 13.77
CA SER A 199 45.62 -2.65 12.89
C SER A 199 45.70 -3.32 11.51
N LEU A 200 46.87 -3.81 11.08
CA LEU A 200 47.03 -4.41 9.74
C LEU A 200 46.36 -5.79 9.59
N GLY A 201 46.15 -6.52 10.69
CA GLY A 201 45.46 -7.82 10.67
C GLY A 201 43.93 -7.74 10.72
N ALA A 202 43.39 -6.63 11.24
CA ALA A 202 41.94 -6.45 11.40
C ALA A 202 41.27 -5.95 10.10
N ASN A 203 41.97 -5.12 9.32
CA ASN A 203 41.43 -4.59 8.06
C ASN A 203 41.31 -5.63 6.93
N LEU A 204 42.17 -6.67 6.90
CA LEU A 204 42.11 -7.70 5.86
C LEU A 204 40.89 -8.63 6.04
N LYS A 205 40.53 -8.97 7.28
CA LYS A 205 39.35 -9.80 7.60
C LYS A 205 38.02 -9.08 7.33
N SER A 206 37.94 -7.77 7.57
CA SER A 206 36.73 -6.99 7.32
C SER A 206 36.41 -6.88 5.82
N LEU A 207 37.44 -6.70 4.99
CA LEU A 207 37.31 -6.65 3.53
C LEU A 207 36.91 -8.01 2.91
N GLU A 208 37.34 -9.12 3.49
CA GLU A 208 36.98 -10.47 3.05
C GLU A 208 35.52 -10.84 3.39
N LEU A 209 35.03 -10.44 4.57
CA LEU A 209 33.63 -10.62 4.98
C LEU A 209 32.67 -9.79 4.11
N GLU A 210 32.98 -8.53 3.85
CA GLU A 210 32.17 -7.67 2.97
C GLU A 210 32.18 -8.12 1.49
N SER A 211 33.24 -8.81 1.05
CA SER A 211 33.31 -9.42 -0.29
C SER A 211 32.46 -10.69 -0.37
N GLN A 212 32.43 -11.49 0.70
CA GLN A 212 31.58 -12.68 0.80
C GLN A 212 30.08 -12.33 0.89
N GLU A 213 29.71 -11.30 1.65
CA GLU A 213 28.33 -10.85 1.77
C GLU A 213 27.80 -10.26 0.45
N ARG A 214 28.61 -9.47 -0.26
CA ARG A 214 28.27 -8.98 -1.61
C ARG A 214 28.08 -10.10 -2.62
N LYS A 215 29.00 -11.09 -2.67
CA LYS A 215 28.87 -12.27 -3.55
C LYS A 215 27.67 -13.14 -3.21
N SER A 216 27.29 -13.23 -1.93
CA SER A 216 26.10 -13.96 -1.48
C SER A 216 24.80 -13.26 -1.92
N GLY A 217 24.75 -11.93 -1.80
CA GLY A 217 23.64 -11.10 -2.27
C GLY A 217 23.44 -11.16 -3.78
N GLU A 218 24.51 -11.03 -4.56
CA GLU A 218 24.47 -11.14 -6.02
C GLU A 218 23.99 -12.53 -6.49
N LYS A 219 24.40 -13.59 -5.79
CA LYS A 219 23.95 -14.96 -6.08
C LYS A 219 22.48 -15.19 -5.74
N LEU A 220 21.96 -14.51 -4.71
CA LEU A 220 20.55 -14.57 -4.34
C LEU A 220 19.67 -13.82 -5.35
N GLU A 221 20.10 -12.64 -5.79
CA GLU A 221 19.38 -11.87 -6.82
C GLU A 221 19.37 -12.59 -8.17
N ALA A 222 20.49 -13.19 -8.58
CA ALA A 222 20.54 -14.02 -9.80
C ALA A 222 19.54 -15.19 -9.76
N ARG A 223 19.37 -15.83 -8.59
CA ARG A 223 18.39 -16.91 -8.40
C ARG A 223 16.94 -16.42 -8.48
N LYS A 224 16.64 -15.24 -7.93
CA LYS A 224 15.31 -14.63 -8.03
C LYS A 224 14.97 -14.28 -9.48
N ILE A 225 15.92 -13.71 -10.22
CA ILE A 225 15.75 -13.39 -11.65
C ILE A 225 15.49 -14.67 -12.45
N GLN A 226 16.27 -15.72 -12.24
CA GLN A 226 16.08 -16.99 -12.94
C GLN A 226 14.71 -17.64 -12.63
N ALA A 227 14.24 -17.56 -11.38
CA ALA A 227 12.91 -18.04 -11.01
C ALA A 227 11.78 -17.22 -11.67
N LEU A 228 11.97 -15.91 -11.80
CA LEU A 228 11.02 -15.01 -12.46
C LEU A 228 10.97 -15.28 -13.97
N GLU A 229 12.12 -15.48 -14.62
CA GLU A 229 12.20 -15.84 -16.04
C GLU A 229 11.50 -17.16 -16.33
N ALA A 230 11.68 -18.18 -15.48
CA ALA A 230 10.98 -19.46 -15.61
C ALA A 230 9.45 -19.30 -15.48
N ALA A 231 8.98 -18.51 -14.51
CA ALA A 231 7.56 -18.24 -14.32
C ALA A 231 6.95 -17.46 -15.50
N ILE A 232 7.71 -16.52 -16.09
CA ILE A 232 7.30 -15.79 -17.30
C ILE A 232 7.20 -16.75 -18.49
N ALA A 233 8.18 -17.64 -18.68
CA ALA A 233 8.16 -18.61 -19.77
C ALA A 233 6.97 -19.59 -19.64
N GLU A 234 6.69 -20.08 -18.44
CA GLU A 234 5.52 -20.93 -18.19
C GLU A 234 4.20 -20.19 -18.48
N THR A 235 4.12 -18.92 -18.09
CA THR A 235 2.94 -18.08 -18.35
C THR A 235 2.75 -17.82 -19.84
N ALA A 236 3.83 -17.55 -20.58
CA ALA A 236 3.80 -17.37 -22.03
C ALA A 236 3.30 -18.63 -22.76
N ALA A 237 3.76 -19.82 -22.33
CA ALA A 237 3.28 -21.09 -22.87
C ALA A 237 1.77 -21.31 -22.63
N LYS A 238 1.27 -20.95 -21.44
CA LYS A 238 -0.17 -21.02 -21.14
C LYS A 238 -1.00 -20.05 -21.98
N ILE A 239 -0.47 -18.86 -22.27
CA ILE A 239 -1.14 -17.89 -23.15
C ILE A 239 -1.24 -18.45 -24.58
N GLN A 240 -0.16 -19.00 -25.13
CA GLN A 240 -0.20 -19.62 -26.46
C GLN A 240 -1.20 -20.79 -26.53
N ALA A 241 -1.27 -21.62 -25.50
CA ALA A 241 -2.23 -22.72 -25.45
C ALA A 241 -3.69 -22.21 -25.43
N LEU A 242 -3.96 -21.12 -24.70
CA LEU A 242 -5.28 -20.49 -24.68
C LEU A 242 -5.65 -19.85 -26.03
N GLU A 243 -4.70 -19.21 -26.71
CA GLU A 243 -4.90 -18.64 -28.04
C GLU A 243 -5.23 -19.72 -29.08
N ALA A 244 -4.52 -20.85 -29.04
CA ALA A 244 -4.83 -21.99 -29.91
C ALA A 244 -6.24 -22.54 -29.67
N ALA A 245 -6.61 -22.77 -28.41
CA ALA A 245 -7.94 -23.27 -28.06
C ALA A 245 -9.07 -22.29 -28.46
N LEU A 246 -8.81 -20.98 -28.37
CA LEU A 246 -9.75 -19.96 -28.81
C LEU A 246 -9.97 -20.02 -30.33
N GLU A 247 -8.92 -20.21 -31.11
CA GLU A 247 -9.01 -20.25 -32.56
C GLU A 247 -9.68 -21.54 -33.08
N ASP A 248 -9.45 -22.66 -32.40
CA ASP A 248 -10.21 -23.91 -32.63
C ASP A 248 -11.71 -23.71 -32.37
N THR A 249 -12.05 -23.06 -31.25
CA THR A 249 -13.46 -22.78 -30.89
C THR A 249 -14.11 -21.89 -31.94
N LYS A 250 -13.39 -20.88 -32.44
CA LYS A 250 -13.87 -19.99 -33.50
C LYS A 250 -14.07 -20.71 -34.83
N MET A 251 -13.20 -21.67 -35.18
CA MET A 251 -13.38 -22.51 -36.37
C MET A 251 -14.64 -23.38 -36.24
N ALA A 252 -14.85 -24.01 -35.07
CA ALA A 252 -16.05 -24.81 -34.82
C ALA A 252 -17.33 -23.97 -34.94
N LEU A 253 -17.35 -22.76 -34.38
CA LEU A 253 -18.48 -21.83 -34.47
C LEU A 253 -18.76 -21.40 -35.93
N LYS A 254 -17.73 -21.15 -36.73
CA LYS A 254 -17.89 -20.85 -38.16
C LYS A 254 -18.49 -22.04 -38.92
N GLY A 255 -18.04 -23.26 -38.63
CA GLY A 255 -18.61 -24.48 -39.21
C GLY A 255 -20.08 -24.67 -38.88
N LEU A 256 -20.46 -24.48 -37.62
CA LEU A 256 -21.86 -24.52 -37.19
C LEU A 256 -22.72 -23.45 -37.88
N ALA A 257 -22.18 -22.24 -38.03
CA ALA A 257 -22.87 -21.15 -38.73
C ALA A 257 -23.08 -21.46 -40.23
N GLN A 258 -22.14 -22.17 -40.87
CA GLN A 258 -22.25 -22.61 -42.27
C GLN A 258 -23.37 -23.66 -42.42
N HIS A 259 -23.38 -24.69 -41.55
CA HIS A 259 -24.42 -25.72 -41.54
C HIS A 259 -25.82 -25.13 -41.29
N LEU A 260 -25.95 -24.15 -40.40
CA LEU A 260 -27.22 -23.46 -40.15
C LEU A 260 -27.74 -22.68 -41.37
N LYS A 261 -26.85 -22.22 -42.26
CA LYS A 261 -27.25 -21.57 -43.52
C LYS A 261 -27.72 -22.61 -44.54
N GLU A 262 -27.04 -23.75 -44.63
CA GLU A 262 -27.42 -24.85 -45.54
C GLU A 262 -28.78 -25.45 -45.16
N LEU A 263 -29.08 -25.58 -43.86
CA LEU A 263 -30.40 -26.05 -43.38
C LEU A 263 -31.54 -25.04 -43.60
N ARG A 264 -31.23 -23.78 -43.94
CA ARG A 264 -32.20 -22.70 -44.19
C ARG A 264 -32.42 -22.42 -45.69
N ALA A 265 -31.64 -23.03 -46.57
CA ALA A 265 -31.77 -22.94 -48.03
C ALA A 265 -32.63 -24.09 -48.57
#